data_AF-A0A482VQK9-F1
#
_entry.id   AF-A0A482VQK9-F1
#
_cell.length_a   1.000
_cell.length_b   1.000
_cell.length_c   1.000
_cell.angle_alpha   90.00
_cell.angle_beta   90.00
_cell.angle_gamma   90.00
#
_symmetry.space_group_name_H-M   'P 1'
#
loop_
_entity.id
_entity.type
_entity.pdbx_description
1 polymer ?
#
loop_
_entity_poly.entity_id
_entity_poly.type
_entity_poly.pdbx_seq_one_letter_code
_entity_poly.pdbx_strand_id
1 'polypeptide(L)'
;MALNLQRLRGTKAGHASYVLNLDTLHVSDNAVEAELKNVEADASFKFILTSLAGDIFRVFIDETKPLHPRYQVQGALKGDPQGEAEPVKEDPGAWEENFKSHHDSKPRGPEAVGVDIVFPGALRIYGLPEHADRLALRTTGSGGLDPYRLYNLDVFEYEMDSTMALYGGVPVVYAH
;
A
#
# COMPACT_ATOMS: atom_id res chain seq x y z
N MET A 1 -1.66 14.16 0.98
CA MET A 1 -1.18 12.97 0.24
C MET A 1 0.35 12.92 0.12
N ALA A 2 1.06 14.04 -0.05
CA ALA A 2 2.50 14.06 -0.26
C ALA A 2 3.30 13.58 0.97
N LEU A 3 2.81 13.88 2.18
CA LEU A 3 3.51 13.54 3.42
C LEU A 3 3.61 12.02 3.66
N ASN A 4 2.58 11.26 3.30
CA ASN A 4 2.62 9.79 3.42
C ASN A 4 3.62 9.15 2.46
N LEU A 5 3.70 9.65 1.22
CA LEU A 5 4.70 9.19 0.25
C LEU A 5 6.12 9.52 0.73
N GLN A 6 6.35 10.73 1.21
CA GLN A 6 7.65 11.15 1.75
C GLN A 6 8.07 10.26 2.93
N ARG A 7 7.14 9.96 3.84
CA ARG A 7 7.38 9.09 4.99
C ARG A 7 7.78 7.67 4.55
N LEU A 8 7.01 7.07 3.64
CA LEU A 8 7.29 5.72 3.15
C LEU A 8 8.58 5.63 2.33
N ARG A 9 8.96 6.67 1.58
CA ARG A 9 10.26 6.71 0.88
C ARG A 9 11.45 6.85 1.83
N GLY A 10 11.22 7.39 3.04
CA GLY A 10 12.26 7.55 4.06
C GLY A 10 12.64 6.27 4.79
N THR A 11 11.89 5.17 4.63
CA THR A 11 12.20 3.89 5.26
C THR A 11 13.44 3.26 4.62
N LYS A 12 14.35 2.73 5.44
CA LYS A 12 15.58 2.10 4.97
C LYS A 12 15.41 0.59 4.85
N ALA A 13 15.90 0.02 3.76
CA ALA A 13 15.97 -1.43 3.59
C ALA A 13 16.81 -2.08 4.70
N GLY A 14 16.34 -3.21 5.24
CA GLY A 14 17.07 -4.02 6.22
C GLY A 14 16.72 -3.77 7.69
N HIS A 15 15.87 -2.78 8.01
CA HIS A 15 15.32 -2.63 9.36
C HIS A 15 13.87 -3.13 9.39
N ALA A 16 13.69 -4.44 9.56
CA ALA A 16 12.36 -5.03 9.69
C ALA A 16 11.85 -4.81 11.11
N SER A 17 11.12 -3.71 11.32
CA SER A 17 10.45 -3.41 12.60
C SER A 17 9.25 -4.32 12.88
N TYR A 18 8.98 -5.32 12.04
CA TYR A 18 7.84 -6.23 12.13
C TYR A 18 8.31 -7.67 12.34
N VAL A 19 7.74 -8.34 13.33
CA VAL A 19 8.08 -9.72 13.69
C VAL A 19 6.80 -10.55 13.78
N LEU A 20 6.80 -11.72 13.16
CA LEU A 20 5.69 -12.66 13.22
C LEU A 20 5.73 -13.45 14.53
N ASN A 21 4.63 -13.48 15.27
CA ASN A 21 4.49 -14.23 16.50
C ASN A 21 4.11 -15.69 16.19
N LEU A 22 5.10 -16.57 16.19
CA LEU A 22 4.93 -17.99 15.87
C LEU A 22 4.11 -18.76 16.90
N ASP A 23 3.97 -18.27 18.13
CA ASP A 23 3.15 -18.93 19.16
C ASP A 23 1.64 -18.82 18.84
N THR A 24 1.27 -17.81 18.05
CA THR A 24 -0.12 -17.58 17.59
C THR A 24 -0.41 -18.19 16.22
N LEU A 25 0.53 -18.99 15.68
CA LEU A 25 0.42 -19.57 14.36
C LEU A 25 -0.70 -20.62 14.31
N HIS A 26 -1.71 -20.35 13.52
CA HIS A 26 -2.80 -21.26 13.20
C HIS A 26 -2.75 -21.61 11.73
N VAL A 27 -2.51 -22.90 11.44
CA VAL A 27 -2.50 -23.43 10.07
C VAL A 27 -3.80 -24.18 9.83
N SER A 28 -4.53 -23.79 8.80
CA SER A 28 -5.70 -24.49 8.27
C SER A 28 -5.36 -25.15 6.93
N ASP A 29 -6.34 -25.79 6.29
CA ASP A 29 -6.14 -26.52 5.04
C ASP A 29 -5.63 -25.63 3.89
N ASN A 30 -6.01 -24.34 3.88
CA ASN A 30 -5.66 -23.40 2.81
C ASN A 30 -5.15 -22.03 3.31
N ALA A 31 -5.04 -21.82 4.63
CA ALA A 31 -4.60 -20.56 5.18
C ALA A 31 -3.64 -20.72 6.35
N VAL A 32 -2.76 -19.74 6.51
CA VAL A 32 -1.88 -19.57 7.65
C VAL A 32 -2.22 -18.23 8.29
N GLU A 33 -2.67 -18.26 9.53
CA GLU A 33 -2.98 -17.08 10.34
C GLU A 33 -1.95 -16.94 11.46
N ALA A 34 -1.50 -15.72 11.72
CA ALA A 34 -0.61 -15.41 12.84
C ALA A 34 -0.74 -13.93 13.22
N GLU A 35 -0.31 -13.58 14.42
CA GLU A 35 -0.14 -12.19 14.83
C GLU A 35 1.20 -11.66 14.32
N LEU A 36 1.19 -10.45 13.77
CA LEU A 36 2.37 -9.69 13.35
C LEU A 36 2.51 -8.50 14.28
N LYS A 37 3.66 -8.35 14.93
CA LYS A 37 3.91 -7.27 15.89
C LYS A 37 4.93 -6.28 15.33
N ASN A 38 4.63 -4.99 15.42
CA ASN A 38 5.62 -3.94 15.24
C ASN A 38 6.39 -3.73 16.56
N VAL A 39 7.69 -3.98 16.56
CA VAL A 39 8.55 -3.90 17.76
C VAL A 39 8.85 -2.47 18.20
N GLU A 40 8.72 -1.49 17.32
CA GLU A 40 9.00 -0.07 17.62
C GLU A 40 7.75 0.66 18.11
N ALA A 41 6.60 0.39 17.48
CA ALA A 41 5.34 1.10 17.75
C ALA A 41 4.43 0.37 18.74
N ASP A 42 4.83 -0.81 19.24
CA ASP A 42 4.03 -1.71 20.08
C ASP A 42 2.60 -1.96 19.52
N ALA A 43 2.49 -2.00 18.19
CA ALA A 43 1.24 -2.22 17.47
C ALA A 43 1.14 -3.68 16.99
N SER A 44 -0.05 -4.26 17.05
CA SER A 44 -0.30 -5.65 16.67
C SER A 44 -1.26 -5.73 15.47
N PHE A 45 -0.95 -6.64 14.55
CA PHE A 45 -1.64 -6.83 13.29
C PHE A 45 -2.01 -8.30 13.12
N LYS A 46 -3.14 -8.56 12.47
CA LYS A 46 -3.50 -9.89 12.01
C LYS A 46 -2.84 -10.12 10.66
N PHE A 47 -2.05 -11.19 10.55
CA PHE A 47 -1.47 -11.66 9.29
C PHE A 47 -2.21 -12.92 8.83
N ILE A 48 -2.60 -12.94 7.56
CA ILE A 48 -3.25 -14.09 6.92
C ILE A 48 -2.59 -14.32 5.55
N LEU A 49 -2.11 -15.54 5.33
CA LEU A 49 -1.66 -16.01 4.02
C LEU A 49 -2.62 -17.12 3.56
N THR A 50 -3.32 -16.92 2.46
CA THR A 50 -4.27 -17.89 1.90
C THR A 50 -3.79 -18.38 0.53
N SER A 51 -3.82 -19.69 0.32
CA SER A 51 -3.66 -20.29 -1.02
C SER A 51 -5.01 -20.37 -1.73
N LEU A 52 -5.04 -19.91 -2.97
CA LEU A 52 -6.21 -19.89 -3.84
C LEU A 52 -5.95 -20.77 -5.07
N ALA A 53 -7.01 -21.09 -5.82
CA ALA A 53 -6.89 -21.87 -7.06
C ALA A 53 -6.00 -21.14 -8.09
N GLY A 54 -5.20 -21.91 -8.83
CA GLY A 54 -4.37 -21.39 -9.92
C GLY A 54 -3.02 -20.80 -9.48
N ASP A 55 -2.39 -21.38 -8.45
CA ASP A 55 -1.10 -20.93 -7.91
C ASP A 55 -1.10 -19.47 -7.40
N ILE A 56 -2.27 -19.01 -6.96
CA ILE A 56 -2.46 -17.66 -6.44
C ILE A 56 -2.36 -17.71 -4.91
N PHE A 57 -1.63 -16.77 -4.34
CA PHE A 57 -1.57 -16.56 -2.90
C PHE A 57 -2.10 -15.17 -2.56
N ARG A 58 -2.96 -15.08 -1.55
CA ARG A 58 -3.47 -13.82 -0.99
C ARG A 58 -2.78 -13.58 0.34
N VAL A 59 -2.03 -12.49 0.42
CA VAL A 59 -1.53 -11.95 1.70
C VAL A 59 -2.51 -10.87 2.15
N PHE A 60 -2.98 -10.97 3.38
CA PHE A 60 -3.86 -9.99 4.00
C PHE A 60 -3.31 -9.62 5.37
N ILE A 61 -3.16 -8.32 5.61
CA ILE A 61 -2.68 -7.76 6.87
C ILE A 61 -3.64 -6.67 7.29
N ASP A 62 -4.13 -6.75 8.53
CA ASP A 62 -5.01 -5.73 9.10
C ASP A 62 -4.66 -5.49 10.57
N GLU A 63 -5.10 -4.37 11.13
CA GLU A 63 -4.90 -4.08 12.55
C GLU A 63 -5.77 -5.01 13.41
N THR A 64 -5.24 -5.56 14.52
CA THR A 64 -6.05 -6.43 15.39
C THR A 64 -7.08 -5.64 16.19
N LYS A 65 -6.77 -4.39 16.54
CA LYS A 65 -7.61 -3.48 17.31
C LYS A 65 -7.63 -2.10 16.66
N PRO A 66 -8.26 -1.96 15.48
CA PRO A 66 -8.31 -0.68 14.80
C PRO A 66 -9.22 0.28 15.56
N LEU A 67 -8.84 1.57 15.59
CA LEU A 67 -9.75 2.63 16.02
C LEU A 67 -10.91 2.80 15.02
N HIS A 68 -10.64 2.58 13.74
CA HIS A 68 -11.62 2.58 12.65
C HIS A 68 -11.34 1.42 11.70
N PRO A 69 -12.38 0.73 11.19
CA PRO A 69 -12.17 -0.27 10.14
C PRO A 69 -11.41 0.33 8.96
N ARG A 70 -10.30 -0.32 8.58
CA ARG A 70 -9.54 0.05 7.39
C ARG A 70 -10.36 -0.24 6.15
N TYR A 71 -10.24 0.63 5.15
CA TYR A 71 -10.98 0.46 3.90
C TYR A 71 -10.58 -0.83 3.19
N GLN A 72 -11.58 -1.62 2.80
CA GLN A 72 -11.42 -2.78 1.95
C GLN A 72 -12.08 -2.50 0.60
N VAL A 73 -11.37 -2.75 -0.50
CA VAL A 73 -11.84 -2.44 -1.85
C VAL A 73 -13.06 -3.29 -2.18
N GLN A 74 -14.21 -2.63 -2.35
CA GLN A 74 -15.47 -3.28 -2.73
C GLN A 74 -15.63 -3.31 -4.25
N GLY A 75 -16.28 -4.35 -4.78
CA GLY A 75 -16.65 -4.44 -6.19
C GLY A 75 -15.51 -4.78 -7.17
N ALA A 76 -14.24 -4.71 -6.75
CA ALA A 76 -13.10 -5.21 -7.53
C ALA A 76 -13.00 -6.75 -7.49
N LEU A 77 -13.44 -7.35 -6.38
CA LEU A 77 -13.62 -8.79 -6.20
C LEU A 77 -15.12 -9.07 -6.06
N LYS A 78 -15.55 -10.30 -6.37
CA LYS A 78 -16.93 -10.75 -6.14
C LYS A 78 -17.17 -11.01 -4.62
N GLY A 79 -17.19 -9.94 -3.81
CA GLY A 79 -17.68 -9.89 -2.39
C GLY A 79 -16.67 -9.43 -1.31
N ASP A 80 -17.12 -8.65 -0.30
CA ASP A 80 -16.75 -8.65 1.15
C ASP A 80 -17.49 -7.52 1.98
N PRO A 81 -17.73 -7.63 3.32
CA PRO A 81 -18.70 -6.84 4.11
C PRO A 81 -18.14 -5.64 4.94
N GLN A 82 -19.04 -4.77 5.44
CA GLN A 82 -18.80 -3.38 5.93
C GLN A 82 -18.91 -3.21 7.48
N GLY A 83 -18.21 -2.22 8.05
CA GLY A 83 -18.33 -1.80 9.47
C GLY A 83 -18.12 -0.27 9.69
N GLU A 84 -18.74 0.27 10.76
CA GLU A 84 -18.91 1.71 11.11
C GLU A 84 -17.98 2.24 12.25
N ALA A 85 -17.98 3.55 12.55
CA ALA A 85 -16.88 4.34 13.18
C ALA A 85 -17.24 5.21 14.43
N GLU A 86 -16.23 5.56 15.27
CA GLU A 86 -16.21 6.56 16.41
C GLU A 86 -14.79 7.22 16.57
N PRO A 87 -14.60 8.43 17.17
CA PRO A 87 -13.46 9.37 16.91
C PRO A 87 -12.12 9.21 17.69
N VAL A 88 -11.05 9.92 17.24
CA VAL A 88 -9.59 9.75 17.52
C VAL A 88 -8.94 10.86 18.40
N LYS A 89 -7.76 10.58 19.02
CA LYS A 89 -6.87 11.51 19.78
C LYS A 89 -5.65 12.00 18.96
N GLU A 90 -5.20 13.24 19.22
CA GLU A 90 -4.20 14.01 18.46
C GLU A 90 -2.71 13.66 18.74
N ASP A 91 -1.84 13.80 17.73
CA ASP A 91 -0.36 13.68 17.84
C ASP A 91 0.35 14.74 16.95
N PRO A 92 1.16 15.69 17.44
CA PRO A 92 1.53 16.88 16.67
C PRO A 92 2.49 16.59 15.49
N GLY A 93 2.04 16.88 14.25
CA GLY A 93 2.90 16.91 13.05
C GLY A 93 2.63 15.85 11.97
N ALA A 94 1.75 14.88 12.23
CA ALA A 94 1.36 13.82 11.28
C ALA A 94 -0.01 14.05 10.60
N TRP A 95 -0.62 15.21 10.83
CA TRP A 95 -2.02 15.51 10.49
C TRP A 95 -2.12 16.47 9.30
N GLU A 96 -2.84 17.58 9.46
CA GLU A 96 -3.30 18.46 8.38
C GLU A 96 -2.24 18.76 7.29
N GLU A 97 -2.65 18.73 6.02
CA GLU A 97 -1.79 19.00 4.87
C GLU A 97 -2.44 20.05 3.96
N ASN A 98 -1.65 20.99 3.46
CA ASN A 98 -2.12 21.96 2.48
C ASN A 98 -1.57 21.62 1.09
N PHE A 99 -2.43 21.59 0.09
CA PHE A 99 -2.04 21.49 -1.31
C PHE A 99 -2.66 22.63 -2.13
N LYS A 100 -1.81 23.58 -2.55
CA LYS A 100 -2.25 24.84 -3.15
C LYS A 100 -3.26 25.54 -2.23
N SER A 101 -4.49 25.73 -2.68
CA SER A 101 -5.59 26.35 -1.92
C SER A 101 -6.43 25.35 -1.10
N HIS A 102 -6.14 24.06 -1.17
CA HIS A 102 -6.95 23.03 -0.53
C HIS A 102 -6.30 22.59 0.78
N HIS A 103 -7.10 22.57 1.84
CA HIS A 103 -6.72 22.12 3.17
C HIS A 103 -7.29 20.72 3.41
N ASP A 104 -6.41 19.74 3.58
CA ASP A 104 -6.74 18.36 3.96
C ASP A 104 -6.55 18.22 5.47
N SER A 105 -7.64 18.15 6.22
CA SER A 105 -7.61 18.07 7.68
C SER A 105 -7.14 16.72 8.22
N LYS A 106 -7.05 15.68 7.38
CA LYS A 106 -6.68 14.30 7.74
C LYS A 106 -7.21 13.83 9.10
N PRO A 107 -8.52 13.69 9.29
CA PRO A 107 -9.11 13.35 10.59
C PRO A 107 -8.68 11.99 11.17
N ARG A 108 -8.08 11.11 10.37
CA ARG A 108 -7.54 9.80 10.78
C ARG A 108 -6.00 9.76 10.85
N GLY A 109 -5.33 10.85 10.49
CA GLY A 109 -3.88 10.97 10.57
C GLY A 109 -3.16 10.04 9.58
N PRO A 110 -1.93 9.60 9.91
CA PRO A 110 -1.11 8.80 9.00
C PRO A 110 -1.56 7.33 8.97
N GLU A 111 -2.38 6.96 7.98
CA GLU A 111 -2.85 5.58 7.81
C GLU A 111 -2.23 4.82 6.61
N ALA A 112 -1.17 5.37 5.99
CA ALA A 112 -0.56 4.78 4.81
C ALA A 112 0.16 3.43 5.08
N VAL A 113 -0.04 2.49 4.16
CA VAL A 113 0.57 1.15 4.13
C VAL A 113 1.57 1.04 2.98
N GLY A 114 2.58 0.19 3.14
CA GLY A 114 3.59 -0.06 2.12
C GLY A 114 4.19 -1.46 2.28
N VAL A 115 4.59 -2.06 1.17
CA VAL A 115 5.22 -3.38 1.12
C VAL A 115 6.23 -3.41 -0.02
N ASP A 116 7.37 -4.03 0.22
CA ASP A 116 8.37 -4.28 -0.81
C ASP A 116 8.20 -5.70 -1.37
N ILE A 117 8.18 -5.82 -2.71
CA ILE A 117 8.06 -7.10 -3.41
C ILE A 117 9.27 -7.24 -4.33
N VAL A 118 9.95 -8.38 -4.25
CA VAL A 118 11.14 -8.69 -5.05
C VAL A 118 10.83 -9.82 -6.02
N PHE A 119 11.16 -9.62 -7.29
CA PHE A 119 11.04 -10.62 -8.36
C PHE A 119 12.42 -11.16 -8.73
N PRO A 120 12.90 -12.24 -8.09
CA PRO A 120 14.24 -12.76 -8.35
C PRO A 120 14.36 -13.25 -9.79
N GLY A 121 15.38 -12.78 -10.51
CA GLY A 121 15.67 -13.18 -11.88
C GLY A 121 14.86 -12.47 -12.97
N ALA A 122 13.81 -11.72 -12.62
CA ALA A 122 13.11 -10.88 -13.59
C ALA A 122 14.00 -9.70 -14.01
N LEU A 123 14.06 -9.44 -15.31
CA LEU A 123 14.84 -8.33 -15.87
C LEU A 123 13.99 -7.09 -16.07
N ARG A 124 12.68 -7.27 -16.28
CA ARG A 124 11.75 -6.18 -16.58
C ARG A 124 10.43 -6.37 -15.86
N ILE A 125 9.81 -5.23 -15.57
CA ILE A 125 8.50 -5.15 -14.93
C ILE A 125 7.58 -4.34 -15.84
N TYR A 126 6.31 -4.73 -15.92
CA TYR A 126 5.26 -4.15 -16.76
C TYR A 126 3.98 -3.95 -15.95
N GLY A 127 3.07 -3.11 -16.45
CA GLY A 127 1.75 -2.89 -15.84
C GLY A 127 1.62 -1.49 -15.24
N LEU A 128 0.93 -1.40 -14.11
CA LEU A 128 0.58 -0.14 -13.42
C LEU A 128 0.01 0.96 -14.34
N PRO A 129 -0.89 0.69 -15.31
CA PRO A 129 -1.47 1.78 -16.09
C PRO A 129 -2.36 2.69 -15.22
N GLU A 130 -2.61 3.95 -15.57
CA GLU A 130 -2.34 4.60 -16.85
C GLU A 130 -1.24 5.66 -16.76
N HIS A 131 -0.20 5.51 -17.60
CA HIS A 131 0.90 6.47 -17.76
C HIS A 131 1.23 6.63 -19.24
N ALA A 132 1.54 7.85 -19.66
CA ALA A 132 2.09 8.14 -20.98
C ALA A 132 3.59 7.82 -20.99
N ASP A 133 3.93 6.55 -20.80
CA ASP A 133 5.30 6.05 -20.68
C ASP A 133 5.47 4.75 -21.47
N ARG A 134 6.69 4.21 -21.46
CA ARG A 134 7.06 2.96 -22.11
C ARG A 134 6.39 1.77 -21.42
N LEU A 135 6.13 0.70 -22.19
CA LEU A 135 5.53 -0.53 -21.66
C LEU A 135 6.34 -1.15 -20.51
N ALA A 136 7.68 -1.20 -20.69
CA ALA A 136 8.60 -1.64 -19.63
C ALA A 136 8.83 -0.48 -18.65
N LEU A 137 8.48 -0.69 -17.38
CA LEU A 137 8.58 0.30 -16.33
C LEU A 137 10.04 0.68 -16.06
N ARG A 138 10.29 1.97 -15.84
CA ARG A 138 11.60 2.54 -15.55
C ARG A 138 11.92 2.43 -14.05
N THR A 139 13.21 2.45 -13.72
CA THR A 139 13.68 2.47 -12.33
C THR A 139 13.37 3.83 -11.69
N THR A 140 12.69 3.80 -10.52
CA THR A 140 12.34 4.99 -9.72
C THR A 140 13.11 5.07 -8.39
N GLY A 141 14.27 4.39 -8.32
CA GLY A 141 15.14 4.34 -7.14
C GLY A 141 15.96 5.63 -6.93
N SER A 142 16.96 5.57 -6.04
CA SER A 142 17.82 6.71 -5.71
C SER A 142 18.47 7.34 -6.96
N GLY A 143 18.20 8.62 -7.21
CA GLY A 143 18.68 9.35 -8.39
C GLY A 143 17.91 9.05 -9.69
N GLY A 144 16.86 8.25 -9.62
CA GLY A 144 15.93 7.98 -10.71
C GLY A 144 14.73 8.94 -10.74
N LEU A 145 13.71 8.55 -11.49
CA LEU A 145 12.45 9.28 -11.63
C LEU A 145 11.60 9.19 -10.36
N ASP A 146 10.59 10.06 -10.28
CA ASP A 146 9.56 9.92 -9.27
C ASP A 146 8.76 8.60 -9.45
N PRO A 147 8.24 8.01 -8.35
CA PRO A 147 7.47 6.77 -8.42
C PRO A 147 6.28 6.87 -9.37
N TYR A 148 5.95 5.77 -10.05
CA TYR A 148 4.71 5.65 -10.80
C TYR A 148 3.52 5.91 -9.87
N ARG A 149 2.77 6.97 -10.16
CA ARG A 149 1.65 7.38 -9.33
C ARG A 149 0.36 6.78 -9.88
N LEU A 150 -0.40 6.10 -9.02
CA LEU A 150 -1.77 5.66 -9.32
C LEU A 150 -2.72 6.53 -8.52
N TYR A 151 -3.29 7.53 -9.19
CA TYR A 151 -4.28 8.44 -8.62
C TYR A 151 -5.04 9.08 -9.77
N ASN A 152 -6.31 8.71 -9.95
CA ASN A 152 -7.09 9.16 -11.11
C ASN A 152 -7.20 10.69 -11.10
N LEU A 153 -6.61 11.32 -12.09
CA LEU A 153 -6.53 12.77 -12.26
C LEU A 153 -6.96 13.15 -13.67
N ASP A 154 -7.62 14.30 -13.77
CA ASP A 154 -7.80 14.99 -15.04
C ASP A 154 -6.58 15.87 -15.30
N VAL A 155 -5.67 15.38 -16.14
CA VAL A 155 -4.42 16.07 -16.50
C VAL A 155 -4.59 16.73 -17.86
N PHE A 156 -4.71 18.05 -17.87
CA PHE A 156 -4.70 18.85 -19.10
C PHE A 156 -3.33 18.78 -19.77
N GLU A 157 -3.31 18.49 -21.08
CA GLU A 157 -2.09 18.42 -21.90
C GLU A 157 -0.98 17.56 -21.26
N TYR A 158 -1.27 16.27 -21.04
CA TYR A 158 -0.30 15.36 -20.42
C TYR A 158 1.01 15.28 -21.22
N GLU A 159 2.11 15.13 -20.48
CA GLU A 159 3.44 14.97 -21.04
C GLU A 159 3.74 13.49 -21.34
N MET A 160 4.54 13.25 -22.40
CA MET A 160 5.05 11.92 -22.74
C MET A 160 6.30 11.59 -21.91
N ASP A 161 6.60 10.29 -21.78
CA ASP A 161 7.72 9.75 -21.01
C ASP A 161 7.69 10.16 -19.51
N SER A 162 6.49 10.22 -18.92
CA SER A 162 6.24 10.68 -17.55
C SER A 162 5.66 9.59 -16.64
N THR A 163 6.03 9.60 -15.36
CA THR A 163 5.48 8.71 -14.31
C THR A 163 4.26 9.31 -13.59
N MET A 164 3.81 10.49 -14.03
CA MET A 164 2.62 11.17 -13.48
C MET A 164 1.34 10.38 -13.75
N ALA A 165 0.47 10.33 -12.73
CA ALA A 165 -0.82 9.67 -12.85
C ALA A 165 -1.72 10.35 -13.88
N LEU A 166 -2.51 9.55 -14.62
CA LEU A 166 -3.51 10.00 -15.56
C LEU A 166 -4.92 9.60 -15.09
N TYR A 167 -5.81 9.27 -16.01
CA TYR A 167 -7.25 9.14 -15.77
C TYR A 167 -7.63 7.82 -15.07
N GLY A 168 -6.85 6.76 -15.27
CA GLY A 168 -7.08 5.45 -14.67
C GLY A 168 -5.93 4.95 -13.80
N GLY A 169 -6.25 4.00 -12.92
CA GLY A 169 -5.27 3.31 -12.09
C GLY A 169 -5.61 1.84 -11.93
N VAL A 170 -4.74 0.96 -12.44
CA VAL A 170 -4.85 -0.49 -12.28
C VAL A 170 -3.59 -1.00 -11.56
N PRO A 171 -3.66 -1.34 -10.26
CA PRO A 171 -2.50 -1.72 -9.46
C PRO A 171 -2.10 -3.19 -9.70
N VAL A 172 -1.76 -3.53 -10.94
CA VAL A 172 -1.31 -4.87 -11.35
C VAL A 172 0.06 -4.77 -12.00
N VAL A 173 0.95 -5.68 -11.61
CA VAL A 173 2.33 -5.78 -12.09
C VAL A 173 2.58 -7.16 -12.67
N TYR A 174 3.32 -7.20 -13.78
CA TYR A 174 3.85 -8.43 -14.38
C TYR A 174 5.38 -8.33 -14.45
N ALA A 175 6.07 -9.39 -14.05
CA ALA A 175 7.53 -9.49 -14.12
C ALA A 175 7.95 -10.59 -15.10
N HIS A 176 8.95 -10.29 -15.94
CA HIS A 176 9.51 -11.22 -16.94
C HIS A 176 11.03 -11.14 -16.97
#